data_AF-A0A6L7JT18-F1
#
_entry.id   AF-A0A6L7JT18-F1
#
_cell.length_a   1.000
_cell.length_b   1.000
_cell.length_c   1.000
_cell.angle_alpha   90.00
_cell.angle_beta   90.00
_cell.angle_gamma   90.00
#
_symmetry.space_group_name_H-M   'P 1'
#
loop_
_entity.id
_entity.type
_entity.pdbx_description
1 polymer ?
#
loop_
_entity_poly.entity_id
_entity_poly.type
_entity_poly.pdbx_seq_one_letter_code
_entity_poly.pdbx_strand_id
1 'polypeptide(L)'
;DGTPFDGWTTVFLIIGTAIPGFLFAVFLLVIFAGGSYLDWFPLAGLTSDNWAELSWFDKILDYFWHITLPVIAMVIGGFAGLSMLTKNSFLDQINQQYVLTARSKGLHERRVLYGHVFRNAMLIVIAGFPGAFVGILFTGSLLIEIIFSLDGLGLLGFEAAFNRDYPVMFATLYFFSLLGLLMNLLGDLMYTIVDPRIDFESRET
;
A
#
# COMPACT_ATOMS: atom_id res chain seq x y z
N ASP A 1 -3.66 24.83 -10.41
CA ASP A 1 -4.42 24.27 -9.27
C ASP A 1 -5.87 24.69 -9.37
N GLY A 2 -6.81 23.81 -9.00
CA GLY A 2 -8.22 24.18 -8.90
C GLY A 2 -9.14 23.76 -10.06
N THR A 3 -8.83 22.67 -10.79
CA THR A 3 -9.90 22.04 -11.58
C THR A 3 -10.90 21.38 -10.63
N PRO A 4 -12.20 21.31 -10.98
CA PRO A 4 -13.19 20.63 -10.15
C PRO A 4 -12.83 19.16 -9.91
N PHE A 5 -12.15 18.52 -10.87
CA PHE A 5 -11.60 17.18 -10.71
C PHE A 5 -10.59 17.10 -9.55
N ASP A 6 -9.66 18.04 -9.45
CA ASP A 6 -8.67 18.09 -8.37
C ASP A 6 -9.31 18.33 -7.00
N GLY A 7 -10.37 19.14 -6.95
CA GLY A 7 -11.15 19.36 -5.74
C GLY A 7 -11.83 18.06 -5.25
N TRP A 8 -12.58 17.40 -6.13
CA TRP A 8 -13.30 16.17 -5.78
C TRP A 8 -12.37 15.01 -5.41
N THR A 9 -11.27 14.81 -6.14
CA THR A 9 -10.29 13.77 -5.80
C THR A 9 -9.61 14.06 -4.47
N THR A 10 -9.25 15.31 -4.18
CA THR A 10 -8.67 15.68 -2.89
C THR A 10 -9.64 15.43 -1.76
N VAL A 11 -10.92 15.80 -1.91
CA VAL A 11 -11.96 15.52 -0.91
C VAL A 11 -12.12 14.02 -0.68
N PHE A 12 -12.18 13.22 -1.75
CA PHE A 12 -12.27 11.77 -1.63
C PHE A 12 -11.05 11.18 -0.91
N LEU A 13 -9.84 11.66 -1.22
CA LEU A 13 -8.62 11.24 -0.53
C LEU A 13 -8.65 11.65 0.95
N ILE A 14 -9.11 12.85 1.30
CA ILE A 14 -9.25 13.29 2.71
C ILE A 14 -10.21 12.36 3.45
N ILE A 15 -11.37 12.07 2.87
CA ILE A 15 -12.33 11.13 3.46
C ILE A 15 -11.69 9.75 3.62
N GLY A 16 -10.99 9.26 2.59
CA GLY A 16 -10.26 7.99 2.63
C GLY A 16 -9.21 7.93 3.74
N THR A 17 -8.47 9.02 4.00
CA THR A 17 -7.52 9.09 5.13
C THR A 17 -8.18 9.10 6.50
N ALA A 18 -9.43 9.58 6.59
CA ALA A 18 -10.14 9.69 7.86
C ALA A 18 -10.77 8.36 8.32
N ILE A 19 -10.98 7.42 7.39
CA ILE A 19 -11.57 6.11 7.68
C ILE A 19 -10.45 5.11 8.00
N PRO A 20 -10.40 4.55 9.22
CA PRO A 20 -9.52 3.43 9.54
C PRO A 20 -9.76 2.25 8.59
N GLY A 21 -8.70 1.61 8.09
CA GLY A 21 -8.80 0.51 7.11
C GLY A 21 -9.72 -0.64 7.55
N PHE A 22 -9.71 -1.01 8.84
CA PHE A 22 -10.60 -2.04 9.37
C PHE A 22 -12.07 -1.62 9.40
N LEU A 23 -12.39 -0.34 9.63
CA LEU A 23 -13.78 0.14 9.54
C LEU A 23 -14.25 0.11 8.09
N PHE A 24 -13.36 0.45 7.16
CA PHE A 24 -13.66 0.31 5.73
C PHE A 24 -13.87 -1.16 5.34
N ALA A 25 -13.12 -2.09 5.93
CA ALA A 25 -13.32 -3.52 5.74
C ALA A 25 -14.71 -3.99 6.19
N VAL A 26 -15.17 -3.57 7.38
CA VAL A 26 -16.53 -3.85 7.85
C VAL A 26 -17.56 -3.29 6.88
N PHE A 27 -17.38 -2.05 6.41
CA PHE A 27 -18.26 -1.45 5.41
C PHE A 27 -18.30 -2.28 4.12
N LEU A 28 -17.15 -2.70 3.59
CA LEU A 28 -17.10 -3.56 2.40
C LEU A 28 -17.81 -4.89 2.64
N LEU A 29 -17.55 -5.54 3.77
CA LEU A 29 -18.16 -6.83 4.11
C LEU A 29 -19.69 -6.71 4.16
N VAL A 30 -20.24 -5.70 4.84
CA VAL A 30 -21.70 -5.52 4.93
C VAL A 30 -22.34 -5.33 3.55
N ILE A 31 -21.74 -4.51 2.69
CA ILE A 31 -22.34 -4.17 1.38
C ILE A 31 -22.15 -5.29 0.35
N PHE A 32 -20.98 -5.91 0.32
CA PHE A 32 -20.57 -6.79 -0.77
C PHE A 32 -20.59 -8.27 -0.43
N ALA A 33 -20.63 -8.65 0.85
CA ALA A 33 -20.62 -10.05 1.27
C ALA A 33 -21.70 -10.40 2.30
N GLY A 34 -22.33 -9.40 2.93
CA GLY A 34 -23.26 -9.58 4.05
C GLY A 34 -24.61 -10.24 3.73
N GLY A 35 -24.85 -10.74 2.51
CA GLY A 35 -26.13 -11.33 2.07
C GLY A 35 -27.33 -10.39 2.01
N SER A 36 -27.20 -9.14 2.48
CA SER A 36 -28.29 -8.18 2.64
C SER A 36 -28.36 -7.15 1.51
N TYR A 37 -27.28 -6.97 0.76
CA TYR A 37 -27.19 -6.00 -0.33
C TYR A 37 -26.73 -6.65 -1.64
N LEU A 38 -25.44 -6.51 -2.02
CA LEU A 38 -24.95 -6.91 -3.34
C LEU A 38 -24.48 -8.38 -3.39
N ASP A 39 -23.99 -8.92 -2.27
CA ASP A 39 -23.59 -10.33 -2.11
C ASP A 39 -22.72 -10.88 -3.26
N TRP A 40 -21.75 -10.07 -3.70
CA TRP A 40 -20.85 -10.37 -4.81
C TRP A 40 -19.59 -11.12 -4.38
N PHE A 41 -19.25 -11.09 -3.10
CA PHE A 41 -18.00 -11.61 -2.58
C PHE A 41 -18.25 -12.52 -1.37
N PRO A 42 -17.33 -13.46 -1.09
CA PRO A 42 -17.43 -14.33 0.06
C PRO A 42 -17.29 -13.55 1.37
N LEU A 43 -17.96 -14.07 2.41
CA LEU A 43 -17.94 -13.50 3.76
C LEU A 43 -16.60 -13.69 4.48
N ALA A 44 -15.95 -14.83 4.24
CA ALA A 44 -14.81 -15.29 5.02
C ALA A 44 -13.96 -16.31 4.25
N GLY A 45 -12.73 -16.49 4.71
CA GLY A 45 -11.80 -17.49 4.18
C GLY A 45 -11.08 -17.06 2.90
N LEU A 46 -10.13 -17.90 2.46
CA LEU A 46 -9.31 -17.67 1.27
C LEU A 46 -9.75 -18.46 0.03
N THR A 47 -10.64 -19.43 0.21
CA THR A 47 -11.02 -20.40 -0.81
C THR A 47 -12.43 -20.93 -0.57
N SER A 48 -13.15 -21.24 -1.64
CA SER A 48 -14.46 -21.90 -1.58
C SER A 48 -14.38 -23.34 -1.04
N ASP A 49 -15.47 -23.86 -0.48
CA ASP A 49 -15.56 -25.24 0.04
C ASP A 49 -15.21 -26.32 -1.02
N ASN A 50 -15.51 -26.05 -2.29
CA ASN A 50 -15.22 -26.95 -3.41
C ASN A 50 -13.80 -26.79 -3.99
N TRP A 51 -12.90 -26.07 -3.31
CA TRP A 51 -11.55 -25.77 -3.79
C TRP A 51 -10.80 -26.98 -4.34
N ALA A 52 -10.89 -28.12 -3.66
CA ALA A 52 -10.18 -29.34 -4.06
C ALA A 52 -10.57 -29.83 -5.46
N GLU A 53 -11.81 -29.57 -5.88
CA GLU A 53 -12.40 -30.04 -7.14
C GLU A 53 -12.20 -29.05 -8.29
N LEU A 54 -11.80 -27.81 -7.98
CA LEU A 54 -11.58 -26.76 -8.97
C LEU A 54 -10.37 -27.05 -9.87
N SER A 55 -10.48 -26.64 -11.14
CA SER A 55 -9.34 -26.63 -12.04
C SER A 55 -8.27 -25.65 -11.55
N TRP A 56 -7.03 -25.78 -12.04
CA TRP A 56 -5.94 -24.87 -11.63
C TRP A 56 -6.24 -23.40 -11.94
N PHE A 57 -6.98 -23.13 -13.02
CA PHE A 57 -7.35 -21.77 -13.41
C PHE A 57 -8.48 -21.24 -12.52
N ASP A 58 -9.48 -22.06 -12.23
CA ASP A 58 -10.60 -21.68 -11.35
C ASP A 58 -10.13 -21.44 -9.92
N LYS A 59 -9.12 -22.19 -9.45
CA LYS A 59 -8.44 -21.93 -8.18
C LYS A 59 -7.85 -20.53 -8.11
N ILE A 60 -7.19 -20.08 -9.18
CA ILE A 60 -6.62 -18.73 -9.22
C ILE A 60 -7.74 -17.69 -9.13
N LEU A 61 -8.80 -17.85 -9.91
CA LEU A 61 -9.94 -16.93 -9.89
C LEU A 61 -10.63 -16.90 -8.52
N ASP A 62 -10.88 -18.06 -7.93
CA ASP A 62 -11.50 -18.21 -6.62
C ASP A 62 -10.65 -17.53 -5.53
N TYR A 63 -9.34 -17.72 -5.55
CA TYR A 63 -8.44 -17.05 -4.60
C TYR A 63 -8.46 -15.52 -4.75
N PHE A 64 -8.39 -15.01 -5.99
CA PHE A 64 -8.49 -13.57 -6.23
C PHE A 64 -9.84 -13.01 -5.79
N TRP A 65 -10.91 -13.77 -6.00
CA TRP A 65 -12.25 -13.41 -5.57
C TRP A 65 -12.31 -13.25 -4.04
N HIS A 66 -11.77 -14.20 -3.27
CA HIS A 66 -11.72 -14.14 -1.81
C HIS A 66 -10.83 -13.01 -1.28
N ILE A 67 -9.66 -12.79 -1.90
CA ILE A 67 -8.68 -11.82 -1.38
C ILE A 67 -8.99 -10.36 -1.78
N THR A 68 -9.95 -10.13 -2.70
CA THR A 68 -10.24 -8.81 -3.24
C THR A 68 -10.67 -7.81 -2.16
N LEU A 69 -11.68 -8.14 -1.34
CA LEU A 69 -12.15 -7.21 -0.30
C LEU A 69 -11.10 -6.96 0.80
N PRO A 70 -10.42 -8.00 1.36
CA PRO A 70 -9.32 -7.79 2.30
C PRO A 70 -8.24 -6.86 1.76
N VAL A 71 -7.79 -7.09 0.51
CA VAL A 71 -6.72 -6.28 -0.10
C VAL A 71 -7.17 -4.85 -0.34
N ILE A 72 -8.37 -4.62 -0.85
CA ILE A 72 -8.91 -3.27 -1.04
C ILE A 72 -8.96 -2.52 0.30
N ALA A 73 -9.39 -3.20 1.36
CA ALA A 73 -9.44 -2.61 2.70
C ALA A 73 -8.06 -2.28 3.26
N MET A 74 -7.05 -3.11 3.02
CA MET A 74 -5.67 -2.83 3.42
C MET A 74 -5.06 -1.68 2.62
N VAL A 75 -5.31 -1.64 1.31
CA VAL A 75 -4.70 -0.67 0.39
C VAL A 75 -5.27 0.73 0.62
N ILE A 76 -6.55 0.89 0.93
CA ILE A 76 -7.17 2.22 1.00
C ILE A 76 -6.51 3.14 2.04
N GLY A 77 -6.11 2.59 3.19
CA GLY A 77 -5.50 3.35 4.28
C GLY A 77 -4.14 3.96 3.87
N GLY A 78 -3.33 3.20 3.13
CA GLY A 78 -2.06 3.69 2.60
C GLY A 78 -2.22 4.52 1.33
N PHE A 79 -3.15 4.15 0.46
CA PHE A 79 -3.35 4.77 -0.85
C PHE A 79 -3.71 6.26 -0.75
N ALA A 80 -4.60 6.60 0.18
CA ALA A 80 -5.05 7.98 0.33
C ALA A 80 -3.90 8.92 0.76
N GLY A 81 -3.12 8.48 1.77
CA GLY A 81 -1.94 9.21 2.23
C GLY A 81 -0.83 9.28 1.19
N LEU A 82 -0.54 8.16 0.51
CA LEU A 82 0.50 8.11 -0.53
C LEU A 82 0.17 8.99 -1.73
N SER A 83 -1.11 9.05 -2.11
CA SER A 83 -1.58 9.91 -3.20
C SER A 83 -1.42 11.40 -2.88
N MET A 84 -1.78 11.81 -1.65
CA MET A 84 -1.55 13.19 -1.20
C MET A 84 -0.07 13.53 -1.12
N LEU A 85 0.74 12.64 -0.57
CA LEU A 85 2.19 12.83 -0.49
C LEU A 85 2.77 12.99 -1.89
N THR A 86 2.36 12.14 -2.83
CA THR A 86 2.80 12.21 -4.23
C THR A 86 2.36 13.52 -4.86
N LYS A 87 1.10 13.93 -4.72
CA LYS A 87 0.59 15.22 -5.22
C LYS A 87 1.43 16.38 -4.69
N ASN A 88 1.66 16.44 -3.39
CA ASN A 88 2.41 17.52 -2.75
C ASN A 88 3.87 17.54 -3.23
N SER A 89 4.53 16.37 -3.27
CA SER A 89 5.90 16.27 -3.80
C SER A 89 6.01 16.73 -5.25
N PHE A 90 5.02 16.45 -6.10
CA PHE A 90 5.01 16.94 -7.48
C PHE A 90 4.80 18.46 -7.55
N LEU A 91 3.90 19.02 -6.76
CA LEU A 91 3.65 20.46 -6.71
C LEU A 91 4.88 21.24 -6.23
N ASP A 92 5.60 20.71 -5.24
CA ASP A 92 6.83 21.30 -4.73
C ASP A 92 7.96 21.30 -5.76
N GLN A 93 8.01 20.26 -6.61
CA GLN A 93 9.03 20.12 -7.65
C GLN A 93 8.72 20.93 -8.91
N ILE A 94 7.44 21.06 -9.30
CA ILE A 94 7.03 21.80 -10.51
C ILE A 94 7.43 23.29 -10.46
N ASN A 95 7.49 23.87 -9.26
CA ASN A 95 7.80 25.29 -9.08
C ASN A 95 9.32 25.59 -8.97
N GLN A 96 10.18 24.58 -9.13
CA GLN A 96 11.63 24.73 -8.99
C GLN A 96 12.30 25.35 -10.22
N GLN A 97 13.43 26.03 -10.00
CA GLN A 97 14.18 26.74 -11.06
C GLN A 97 14.68 25.81 -12.19
N TYR A 98 14.99 24.55 -11.89
CA TYR A 98 15.41 23.58 -12.91
C TYR A 98 14.26 23.23 -13.87
N VAL A 99 13.01 23.25 -13.39
CA VAL A 99 11.80 23.03 -14.20
C VAL A 99 11.55 24.23 -15.11
N LEU A 100 11.67 25.45 -14.58
CA LEU A 100 11.57 26.68 -15.38
C LEU A 100 12.62 26.70 -16.50
N THR A 101 13.85 26.30 -16.18
CA THR A 101 14.95 26.18 -17.16
C THR A 101 14.67 25.09 -18.21
N ALA A 102 14.09 23.96 -17.81
CA ALA A 102 13.70 22.91 -18.74
C ALA A 102 12.61 23.38 -19.71
N ARG A 103 11.61 24.12 -19.21
CA ARG A 103 10.56 24.73 -20.04
C ARG A 103 11.10 25.81 -20.96
N SER A 104 12.01 26.67 -20.49
CA SER A 104 12.61 27.73 -21.33
C SER A 104 13.49 27.17 -22.46
N LYS A 105 14.06 25.97 -22.27
CA LYS A 105 14.75 25.21 -23.33
C LYS A 105 13.81 24.57 -24.36
N GLY A 106 12.49 24.75 -24.25
CA GLY A 106 11.50 24.25 -25.20
C GLY A 106 11.11 22.78 -25.01
N LEU A 107 11.41 22.17 -23.86
CA LEU A 107 11.01 20.80 -23.59
C LEU A 107 9.48 20.71 -23.42
N HIS A 108 8.87 19.71 -24.04
CA HIS A 108 7.43 19.46 -23.92
C HIS A 108 7.07 19.11 -22.47
N GLU A 109 5.86 19.48 -22.03
CA GLU A 109 5.42 19.32 -20.64
C GLU A 109 5.53 17.86 -20.13
N ARG A 110 5.24 16.87 -20.99
CA ARG A 110 5.39 15.44 -20.65
C ARG A 110 6.85 15.06 -20.35
N ARG A 111 7.81 15.63 -21.08
CA ARG A 111 9.25 15.38 -20.85
C ARG A 111 9.72 16.08 -19.58
N VAL A 112 9.17 17.24 -19.27
CA VAL A 112 9.44 17.95 -18.02
C VAL A 112 8.90 17.17 -16.81
N LEU A 113 7.63 16.74 -16.87
CA LEU A 113 6.98 15.95 -15.83
C LEU A 113 7.70 14.62 -15.57
N TYR A 114 7.81 13.74 -16.57
CA TYR A 114 8.38 12.40 -16.35
C TYR A 114 9.90 12.37 -16.29
N GLY A 115 10.58 13.32 -16.94
CA GLY A 115 12.05 13.35 -17.02
C GLY A 115 12.72 14.12 -15.88
N HIS A 116 12.11 15.23 -15.46
CA HIS A 116 12.73 16.15 -14.48
C HIS A 116 11.99 16.17 -13.14
N VAL A 117 10.66 16.26 -13.14
CA VAL A 117 9.87 16.38 -11.91
C VAL A 117 9.71 15.03 -11.22
N PHE A 118 9.30 13.98 -11.97
CA PHE A 118 8.97 12.65 -11.42
C PHE A 118 10.13 12.06 -10.62
N ARG A 119 11.34 12.07 -11.18
CA ARG A 119 12.52 11.49 -10.51
C ARG A 119 12.78 12.12 -9.14
N ASN A 120 12.66 13.44 -9.04
CA ASN A 120 12.88 14.16 -7.78
C ASN A 120 11.68 14.02 -6.82
N ALA A 121 10.46 14.11 -7.34
CA ALA A 121 9.25 14.06 -6.51
C ALA A 121 9.02 12.67 -5.89
N MET A 122 9.39 11.60 -6.61
CA MET A 122 9.18 10.23 -6.16
C MET A 122 10.17 9.78 -5.08
N LEU A 123 11.30 10.47 -4.88
CA LEU A 123 12.26 10.10 -3.84
C LEU A 123 11.61 10.09 -2.44
N ILE A 124 10.78 11.09 -2.13
CA ILE A 124 10.06 11.17 -0.85
C ILE A 124 9.04 10.02 -0.71
N VAL A 125 8.38 9.67 -1.80
CA VAL A 125 7.37 8.60 -1.84
C VAL A 125 8.02 7.23 -1.63
N ILE A 126 9.15 6.99 -2.30
CA ILE A 126 9.96 5.77 -2.18
C ILE A 126 10.57 5.66 -0.79
N ALA A 127 11.05 6.77 -0.23
CA ALA A 127 11.56 6.84 1.15
C ALA A 127 10.54 6.38 2.20
N GLY A 128 9.27 6.77 2.01
CA GLY A 128 8.21 6.43 2.92
C GLY A 128 7.71 4.98 2.79
N PHE A 129 8.06 4.28 1.70
CA PHE A 129 7.47 2.97 1.39
C PHE A 129 7.80 1.90 2.44
N PRO A 130 9.06 1.69 2.88
CA PRO A 130 9.37 0.66 3.87
C PRO A 130 8.62 0.87 5.20
N GLY A 131 8.58 2.12 5.68
CA GLY A 131 7.87 2.47 6.91
C GLY A 131 6.35 2.28 6.79
N ALA A 132 5.76 2.72 5.68
CA ALA A 132 4.34 2.53 5.41
C ALA A 132 3.97 1.04 5.34
N PHE A 133 4.82 0.24 4.69
CA PHE A 133 4.61 -1.20 4.54
C PHE A 133 4.63 -1.94 5.88
N VAL A 134 5.61 -1.63 6.74
CA VAL A 134 5.66 -2.17 8.12
C VAL A 134 4.43 -1.73 8.92
N GLY A 135 4.02 -0.46 8.80
CA GLY A 135 2.83 0.05 9.49
C GLY A 135 1.55 -0.71 9.13
N ILE A 136 1.37 -1.01 7.84
CA ILE A 136 0.22 -1.79 7.33
C ILE A 136 0.22 -3.21 7.90
N LEU A 137 1.36 -3.88 7.93
CA LEU A 137 1.48 -5.25 8.46
C LEU A 137 1.11 -5.36 9.94
N PHE A 138 1.56 -4.41 10.77
CA PHE A 138 1.32 -4.50 12.22
C PHE A 138 -0.03 -3.94 12.66
N THR A 139 -0.54 -2.90 12.00
CA THR A 139 -1.74 -2.17 12.46
C THR A 139 -3.00 -2.62 11.72
N GLY A 140 -2.89 -2.85 10.41
CA GLY A 140 -4.02 -3.17 9.55
C GLY A 140 -4.26 -4.67 9.42
N SER A 141 -3.20 -5.47 9.27
CA SER A 141 -3.30 -6.89 8.94
C SER A 141 -4.12 -7.68 9.96
N LEU A 142 -3.85 -7.52 11.27
CA LEU A 142 -4.54 -8.28 12.32
C LEU A 142 -6.07 -8.10 12.30
N LEU A 143 -6.55 -6.85 12.24
CA LEU A 143 -7.99 -6.60 12.27
C LEU A 143 -8.67 -7.05 10.98
N ILE A 144 -8.01 -6.87 9.83
CA ILE A 144 -8.51 -7.36 8.54
C ILE A 144 -8.57 -8.89 8.53
N GLU A 145 -7.54 -9.55 9.06
CA GLU A 145 -7.49 -11.01 9.21
C GLU A 145 -8.64 -11.52 10.08
N ILE A 146 -8.92 -10.86 11.22
CA ILE A 146 -10.06 -11.22 12.07
C ILE A 146 -11.40 -11.03 11.34
N ILE A 147 -11.59 -9.88 10.67
CA ILE A 147 -12.86 -9.53 10.01
C ILE A 147 -13.21 -10.53 8.91
N PHE A 148 -12.23 -10.92 8.09
CA PHE A 148 -12.42 -11.86 6.99
C PHE A 148 -12.09 -13.32 7.36
N SER A 149 -11.83 -13.61 8.64
CA SER A 149 -11.46 -14.94 9.15
C SER A 149 -10.30 -15.58 8.35
N LEU A 150 -9.19 -14.85 8.24
CA LEU A 150 -7.98 -15.26 7.53
C LEU A 150 -6.92 -15.73 8.53
N ASP A 151 -6.29 -16.87 8.23
CA ASP A 151 -5.17 -17.41 9.01
C ASP A 151 -3.84 -16.72 8.64
N GLY A 152 -3.72 -15.44 8.96
CA GLY A 152 -2.53 -14.65 8.66
C GLY A 152 -1.48 -14.64 9.78
N LEU A 153 -0.30 -14.11 9.43
CA LEU A 153 0.82 -13.99 10.38
C LEU A 153 0.55 -12.95 11.49
N GLY A 154 -0.29 -11.95 11.21
CA GLY A 154 -0.67 -10.93 12.20
C GLY A 154 -1.47 -11.56 13.33
N LEU A 155 -2.52 -12.31 12.97
CA LEU A 155 -3.36 -13.09 13.87
C LEU A 155 -2.55 -14.14 14.63
N LEU A 156 -1.73 -14.92 13.92
CA LEU A 156 -0.87 -15.93 14.54
C LEU A 156 0.06 -15.33 15.61
N GLY A 157 0.71 -14.21 15.30
CA GLY A 157 1.60 -13.52 16.25
C GLY A 157 0.84 -12.97 17.46
N PHE A 158 -0.36 -12.44 17.25
CA PHE A 158 -1.22 -11.94 18.31
C PHE A 158 -1.71 -13.06 19.25
N GLU A 159 -2.21 -14.15 18.68
CA GLU A 159 -2.67 -15.32 19.44
C GLU A 159 -1.53 -15.97 20.22
N ALA A 160 -0.34 -16.09 19.61
CA ALA A 160 0.84 -16.60 20.30
C ALA A 160 1.23 -15.72 21.49
N ALA A 161 1.20 -14.39 21.33
CA ALA A 161 1.47 -13.47 22.43
C ALA A 161 0.42 -13.59 23.56
N PHE A 162 -0.86 -13.69 23.21
CA PHE A 162 -1.96 -13.85 24.17
C PHE A 162 -1.87 -15.17 24.94
N ASN A 163 -1.59 -16.27 24.23
CA ASN A 163 -1.44 -17.62 24.79
C ASN A 163 -0.07 -17.86 25.44
N ARG A 164 0.83 -16.88 25.40
CA ARG A 164 2.22 -16.98 25.89
C ARG A 164 3.00 -18.13 25.23
N ASP A 165 2.71 -18.41 23.97
CA ASP A 165 3.52 -19.29 23.14
C ASP A 165 4.75 -18.52 22.67
N TYR A 166 5.76 -18.45 23.55
CA TYR A 166 6.99 -17.72 23.29
C TYR A 166 7.72 -18.17 22.01
N PRO A 167 7.85 -19.48 21.70
CA PRO A 167 8.43 -19.91 20.43
C PRO A 167 7.76 -19.30 19.20
N VAL A 168 6.42 -19.39 19.10
CA VAL A 168 5.68 -18.87 17.93
C VAL A 168 5.70 -17.34 17.91
N MET A 169 5.57 -16.70 19.07
CA MET A 169 5.67 -15.24 19.21
C MET A 169 7.04 -14.73 18.74
N PHE A 170 8.15 -15.36 19.15
CA PHE A 170 9.48 -14.95 18.69
C PHE A 170 9.71 -15.26 17.21
N ALA A 171 9.18 -16.38 16.69
CA ALA A 171 9.27 -16.70 15.26
C ALA A 171 8.55 -15.67 14.39
N THR A 172 7.34 -15.26 14.78
CA THR A 172 6.57 -14.23 14.07
C THR A 172 7.25 -12.86 14.15
N LEU A 173 7.75 -12.46 15.32
CA LEU A 173 8.53 -11.22 15.49
C LEU A 173 9.80 -11.21 14.63
N TYR A 174 10.54 -12.32 14.60
CA TYR A 174 11.72 -12.47 13.75
C TYR A 174 11.36 -12.32 12.27
N PHE A 175 10.30 -13.01 11.83
CA PHE A 175 9.86 -12.95 10.43
C PHE A 175 9.46 -11.53 10.02
N PHE A 176 8.67 -10.82 10.84
CA PHE A 176 8.31 -9.43 10.56
C PHE A 176 9.53 -8.50 10.52
N SER A 177 10.49 -8.70 11.42
CA SER A 177 11.72 -7.90 11.46
C SER A 177 12.58 -8.13 10.22
N LEU A 178 12.74 -9.39 9.80
CA LEU A 178 13.47 -9.76 8.59
C LEU A 178 12.80 -9.17 7.34
N LEU A 179 11.47 -9.28 7.25
CA LEU A 179 10.71 -8.76 6.13
C LEU A 179 10.78 -7.22 6.08
N GLY A 180 10.71 -6.55 7.23
CA GLY A 180 10.94 -5.10 7.35
C GLY A 180 12.35 -4.70 6.88
N LEU A 181 13.39 -5.46 7.25
CA LEU A 181 14.75 -5.21 6.76
C LEU A 181 14.85 -5.36 5.24
N LEU A 182 14.25 -6.42 4.67
CA LEU A 182 14.20 -6.62 3.22
C LEU A 182 13.50 -5.47 2.51
N MET A 183 12.40 -4.95 3.08
CA MET A 183 11.70 -3.80 2.51
C MET A 183 12.51 -2.52 2.57
N ASN A 184 13.29 -2.30 3.64
CA ASN A 184 14.23 -1.18 3.70
C ASN A 184 15.31 -1.29 2.62
N LEU A 185 15.91 -2.48 2.46
CA LEU A 185 16.90 -2.73 1.41
C LEU A 185 16.33 -2.52 0.00
N LEU A 186 15.08 -2.96 -0.24
CA LEU A 186 14.39 -2.70 -1.50
C LEU A 186 14.14 -1.20 -1.70
N GLY A 187 13.79 -0.47 -0.65
CA GLY A 187 13.68 1.00 -0.69
C GLY A 187 14.99 1.66 -1.09
N ASP A 188 16.10 1.23 -0.49
CA ASP A 188 17.44 1.72 -0.79
C ASP A 188 17.83 1.47 -2.25
N LEU A 189 17.53 0.28 -2.78
CA LEU A 189 17.76 -0.06 -4.19
C LEU A 189 16.86 0.76 -5.13
N MET A 190 15.62 1.04 -4.73
CA MET A 190 14.71 1.84 -5.54
C MET A 190 15.18 3.29 -5.69
N TYR A 191 15.92 3.84 -4.72
CA TYR A 191 16.53 5.17 -4.88
C TYR A 191 17.50 5.23 -6.06
N THR A 192 18.40 4.26 -6.17
CA THR A 192 19.43 4.27 -7.24
C THR A 192 18.82 4.00 -8.61
N ILE A 193 17.75 3.21 -8.69
CA ILE A 193 17.02 2.97 -9.94
C ILE A 193 16.31 4.25 -10.41
N VAL A 194 15.70 5.00 -9.49
CA VAL A 194 14.90 6.18 -9.83
C VAL A 194 15.77 7.42 -10.05
N ASP A 195 16.80 7.60 -9.25
CA ASP A 195 17.85 8.60 -9.48
C ASP A 195 19.25 7.94 -9.45
N PRO A 196 19.78 7.56 -10.63
CA PRO A 196 21.11 6.95 -10.73
C PRO A 196 22.26 7.92 -10.43
N ARG A 197 21.98 9.18 -10.07
CA ARG A 197 22.97 10.13 -9.52
C ARG A 197 23.19 9.93 -8.03
N ILE A 198 22.27 9.24 -7.35
CA ILE A 198 22.43 8.84 -5.96
C ILE A 198 23.40 7.68 -5.96
N ASP A 199 24.68 8.00 -5.81
CA ASP A 199 25.75 7.04 -5.64
C ASP A 199 26.04 6.88 -4.14
N PHE A 200 26.07 5.64 -3.65
CA PHE A 200 26.42 5.36 -2.26
C PHE A 200 27.91 5.54 -1.99
N GLU A 201 28.75 5.63 -3.04
CA GLU A 201 30.19 5.84 -2.93
C GLU A 201 30.56 7.26 -2.49
N SER A 202 29.70 8.28 -2.69
CA SER A 202 30.07 9.68 -2.41
C SER A 202 29.86 10.12 -0.95
N ARG A 203 29.68 9.18 -0.01
CA ARG A 203 29.65 9.47 1.43
C ARG A 203 31.06 9.46 2.04
N GLU A 204 31.99 10.17 1.41
CA GLU A 204 33.24 10.61 2.05
C GLU A 204 33.50 12.07 1.67
N THR A 205 33.10 13.00 2.54
CA THR A 205 33.91 14.12 3.07
C THR A 205 33.06 15.02 3.96
#